data_AF-A0A4R4G3E0-F1
#
_entry.id   AF-A0A4R4G3E0-F1
#
_cell.length_a   1.000
_cell.length_b   1.000
_cell.length_c   1.000
_cell.angle_alpha   90.00
_cell.angle_beta   90.00
_cell.angle_gamma   90.00
#
_symmetry.space_group_name_H-M   'P 1'
#
loop_
_entity.id
_entity.type
_entity.pdbx_description
1 polymer ?
#
loop_
_entity_poly.entity_id
_entity_poly.type
_entity_poly.pdbx_seq_one_letter_code
_entity_poly.pdbx_strand_id
1 'polypeptide(L)'
;MGLYPVFLTITLPDRFHPSSKNYDSTLSVRDGVRHLSDSWRSFRNLKVFSQIKKKTGHNPIYLKVIEPHKSGVPHVHVMLFLPKNFILVMKQIFKRHFSRDGASKYAQDFKYTWSNTSGGAVAYLLKYINKTFKNALEDKMTMEAYYFARHRIIRFTCSRVLVPLYIHRKIKHDPRFRDFLRCTDYYHSGVLYSVFNKRFVLFIDDPNEADQAIYAKNPMIDDLFKKSKTRVPDRIVKHREDSRVPIFIDGQKSSFVFQHKRIFEPVIPVYDFSDWRLLEYYRALDPDLCDFNHFVNVRNLCASRGLIDSDPVLTHQLFGVNDYKFLCSIS
;
A
#
# COMPACT_ATOMS: atom_id res chain seq x y z
N MET A 1 -13.38 -0.48 -8.28
CA MET A 1 -12.77 -1.76 -8.75
C MET A 1 -13.66 -2.75 -9.54
N GLY A 2 -15.01 -2.77 -9.43
CA GLY A 2 -15.84 -3.73 -10.21
C GLY A 2 -15.63 -5.21 -9.85
N LEU A 3 -15.20 -5.48 -8.62
CA LEU A 3 -14.90 -6.83 -8.12
C LEU A 3 -16.05 -7.36 -7.28
N TYR A 4 -16.24 -8.66 -7.34
CA TYR A 4 -17.29 -9.38 -6.64
C TYR A 4 -16.67 -10.33 -5.61
N PRO A 5 -17.23 -10.38 -4.38
CA PRO A 5 -16.73 -11.25 -3.35
C PRO A 5 -17.12 -12.70 -3.59
N VAL A 6 -16.13 -13.58 -3.47
CA VAL A 6 -16.27 -15.03 -3.53
C VAL A 6 -15.70 -15.63 -2.25
N PHE A 7 -16.46 -16.51 -1.62
CA PHE A 7 -16.04 -17.23 -0.43
C PHE A 7 -15.58 -18.63 -0.77
N LEU A 8 -14.38 -18.97 -0.31
CA LEU A 8 -13.73 -20.25 -0.47
C LEU A 8 -13.56 -20.88 0.90
N THR A 9 -13.87 -22.17 1.02
CA THR A 9 -13.49 -23.00 2.16
C THR A 9 -12.51 -24.05 1.70
N ILE A 10 -11.36 -24.11 2.35
CA ILE A 10 -10.29 -25.09 2.08
C ILE A 10 -10.12 -25.91 3.34
N THR A 11 -10.25 -27.22 3.18
CA THR A 11 -10.11 -28.23 4.23
C THR A 11 -8.87 -29.04 4.04
N LEU A 12 -8.46 -29.70 5.12
CA LEU A 12 -7.38 -30.66 5.06
C LEU A 12 -7.81 -31.96 4.38
N PRO A 13 -6.84 -32.75 3.88
CA PRO A 13 -7.08 -34.13 3.49
C PRO A 13 -7.56 -34.99 4.66
N ASP A 14 -8.18 -36.12 4.35
CA ASP A 14 -8.77 -37.03 5.34
C ASP A 14 -7.77 -37.53 6.39
N ARG A 15 -6.48 -37.65 6.05
CA ARG A 15 -5.41 -38.08 6.98
C ARG A 15 -5.20 -37.17 8.20
N PHE A 16 -5.66 -35.93 8.14
CA PHE A 16 -5.58 -34.99 9.26
C PHE A 16 -6.82 -35.03 10.17
N HIS A 17 -7.84 -35.81 9.81
CA HIS A 17 -9.12 -35.83 10.52
C HIS A 17 -9.19 -37.04 11.45
N PRO A 18 -9.26 -36.87 12.79
CA PRO A 18 -9.30 -37.99 13.74
C PRO A 18 -10.45 -38.98 13.53
N SER A 19 -11.55 -38.53 12.94
CA SER A 19 -12.71 -39.37 12.62
C SER A 19 -12.54 -40.19 11.33
N SER A 20 -11.45 -40.00 10.59
CA SER A 20 -11.18 -40.71 9.35
C SER A 20 -10.48 -42.05 9.61
N LYS A 21 -10.78 -43.05 8.79
CA LYS A 21 -10.04 -44.33 8.78
C LYS A 21 -8.57 -44.16 8.40
N ASN A 22 -8.25 -43.09 7.66
CA ASN A 22 -6.90 -42.80 7.18
C ASN A 22 -6.15 -41.83 8.11
N TYR A 23 -6.64 -41.60 9.33
CA TYR A 23 -6.06 -40.64 10.26
C TYR A 23 -4.63 -41.01 10.64
N ASP A 24 -3.73 -40.04 10.49
CA ASP A 24 -2.34 -40.16 10.90
C ASP A 24 -2.11 -39.33 12.18
N SER A 25 -1.99 -40.05 13.30
CA SER A 25 -1.79 -39.46 14.62
C SER A 25 -0.44 -38.75 14.80
N THR A 26 0.52 -38.96 13.89
CA THR A 26 1.82 -38.29 13.93
C THR A 26 1.73 -36.85 13.41
N LEU A 27 0.69 -36.51 12.64
CA LEU A 27 0.51 -35.19 12.05
C LEU A 27 0.00 -34.18 13.08
N SER A 28 0.78 -33.12 13.29
CA SER A 28 0.38 -32.07 14.21
C SER A 28 -0.59 -31.08 13.56
N VAL A 29 -1.30 -30.32 14.40
CA VAL A 29 -2.11 -29.16 13.97
C VAL A 29 -1.28 -28.17 13.14
N ARG A 30 0.01 -27.99 13.48
CA ARG A 30 0.90 -27.09 12.77
C ARG A 30 1.21 -27.61 11.36
N ASP A 31 1.35 -28.91 11.19
CA ASP A 31 1.54 -29.53 9.87
C ASP A 31 0.31 -29.34 9.00
N GLY A 32 -0.88 -29.45 9.59
CA GLY A 32 -2.14 -29.10 8.92
C GLY A 32 -2.18 -27.63 8.46
N VAL A 33 -1.82 -26.68 9.32
CA VAL A 33 -1.76 -25.25 8.93
C VAL A 33 -0.71 -24.98 7.85
N ARG A 34 0.43 -25.67 7.92
CA ARG A 34 1.49 -25.59 6.90
C ARG A 34 0.96 -26.10 5.56
N HIS A 35 0.36 -27.29 5.55
CA HIS A 35 -0.28 -27.89 4.37
C HIS A 35 -1.29 -26.94 3.74
N LEU A 36 -2.23 -26.39 4.53
CA LEU A 36 -3.22 -25.42 4.04
C LEU A 36 -2.57 -24.14 3.47
N SER A 37 -1.48 -23.67 4.06
CA SER A 37 -0.76 -22.49 3.58
C SER A 37 -0.02 -22.75 2.27
N ASP A 38 0.55 -23.94 2.11
CA ASP A 38 1.23 -24.36 0.89
C ASP A 38 0.24 -24.65 -0.24
N SER A 39 -0.88 -25.32 0.04
CA SER A 39 -1.97 -25.50 -0.94
C SER A 39 -2.56 -24.16 -1.37
N TRP A 40 -2.75 -23.21 -0.45
CA TRP A 40 -3.16 -21.84 -0.81
C TRP A 40 -2.10 -21.10 -1.65
N ARG A 41 -0.81 -21.27 -1.34
CA ARG A 41 0.28 -20.67 -2.13
C ARG A 41 0.31 -21.25 -3.54
N SER A 42 0.24 -22.57 -3.67
CA SER A 42 0.19 -23.28 -4.95
C SER A 42 -1.00 -22.83 -5.80
N PHE A 43 -2.19 -22.73 -5.20
CA PHE A 43 -3.37 -22.22 -5.87
C PHE A 43 -3.17 -20.79 -6.41
N ARG A 44 -2.60 -19.88 -5.60
CA ARG A 44 -2.33 -18.50 -6.02
C ARG A 44 -1.29 -18.37 -7.13
N ASN A 45 -0.44 -19.37 -7.32
CA ASN A 45 0.58 -19.37 -8.38
C ASN A 45 0.01 -19.82 -9.75
N LEU A 46 -1.26 -20.22 -9.82
CA LEU A 46 -1.90 -20.59 -11.08
C LEU A 46 -2.01 -19.42 -12.05
N LYS A 47 -1.85 -19.70 -13.35
CA LYS A 47 -1.86 -18.72 -14.46
C LYS A 47 -3.09 -17.80 -14.46
N VAL A 48 -4.24 -18.26 -13.98
CA VAL A 48 -5.48 -17.46 -13.87
C VAL A 48 -5.28 -16.20 -13.03
N PHE A 49 -4.47 -16.25 -11.97
CA PHE A 49 -4.20 -15.09 -11.11
C PHE A 49 -3.33 -14.05 -11.82
N SER A 50 -2.40 -14.48 -12.68
CA SER A 50 -1.65 -13.58 -13.55
C SER A 50 -2.55 -12.91 -14.60
N GLN A 51 -3.55 -13.62 -15.13
CA GLN A 51 -4.53 -13.03 -16.06
C GLN A 51 -5.42 -12.00 -15.35
N ILE A 52 -5.88 -12.30 -14.14
CA ILE A 52 -6.62 -11.35 -13.30
C ILE A 52 -5.78 -10.10 -13.04
N LYS A 53 -4.49 -10.27 -12.71
CA LYS A 53 -3.57 -9.14 -12.51
C LYS A 53 -3.44 -8.27 -13.75
N LYS A 54 -3.25 -8.88 -14.93
CA LYS A 54 -3.20 -8.13 -16.21
C LYS A 54 -4.48 -7.36 -16.48
N LYS A 55 -5.65 -7.95 -16.19
CA LYS A 55 -6.94 -7.30 -16.43
C LYS A 55 -7.25 -6.18 -15.44
N THR A 56 -6.86 -6.34 -14.17
CA THR A 56 -7.22 -5.43 -13.08
C THR A 56 -6.13 -4.40 -12.76
N GLY A 57 -4.91 -4.59 -13.28
CA GLY A 57 -3.75 -3.75 -12.95
C GLY A 57 -3.14 -4.04 -11.58
N HIS A 58 -3.75 -4.88 -10.75
CA HIS A 58 -3.31 -5.16 -9.38
C HIS A 58 -3.35 -6.66 -9.05
N ASN A 59 -2.63 -7.07 -8.01
CA ASN A 59 -2.72 -8.46 -7.55
C ASN A 59 -4.13 -8.77 -7.00
N PRO A 60 -4.59 -10.03 -7.07
CA PRO A 60 -5.88 -10.44 -6.52
C PRO A 60 -6.02 -10.05 -5.05
N ILE A 61 -7.18 -9.49 -4.72
CA ILE A 61 -7.49 -9.04 -3.36
C ILE A 61 -8.13 -10.21 -2.61
N TYR A 62 -7.63 -10.51 -1.41
CA TYR A 62 -8.21 -11.55 -0.58
C TYR A 62 -8.00 -11.32 0.92
N LEU A 63 -8.89 -11.90 1.71
CA LEU A 63 -8.83 -11.99 3.17
C LEU A 63 -8.90 -13.47 3.53
N LYS A 64 -7.94 -13.96 4.31
CA LYS A 64 -7.81 -15.37 4.71
C LYS A 64 -7.88 -15.49 6.23
N VAL A 65 -8.78 -16.34 6.71
CA VAL A 65 -9.01 -16.66 8.12
C VAL A 65 -8.76 -18.15 8.33
N ILE A 66 -8.07 -18.50 9.41
CA ILE A 66 -8.02 -19.87 9.92
C ILE A 66 -9.09 -20.01 11.02
N GLU A 67 -9.92 -21.03 10.94
CA GLU A 67 -10.89 -21.39 11.97
C GLU A 67 -10.66 -22.84 12.43
N PRO A 68 -10.50 -23.12 13.73
CA PRO A 68 -10.50 -24.48 14.24
C PRO A 68 -11.90 -25.06 14.19
N HIS A 69 -12.03 -26.27 13.64
CA HIS A 69 -13.26 -27.04 13.77
C HIS A 69 -13.45 -27.55 15.20
N LYS A 70 -14.64 -28.06 15.54
CA LYS A 70 -14.90 -28.69 16.85
C LYS A 70 -13.93 -29.84 17.17
N SER A 71 -13.42 -30.50 16.14
CA SER A 71 -12.40 -31.56 16.24
C SER A 71 -10.97 -31.05 16.41
N GLY A 72 -10.75 -29.73 16.48
CA GLY A 72 -9.42 -29.11 16.53
C GLY A 72 -8.70 -29.02 15.17
N VAL A 73 -9.25 -29.63 14.11
CA VAL A 73 -8.67 -29.59 12.77
C VAL A 73 -8.87 -28.20 12.14
N PRO A 74 -7.80 -27.52 11.70
CA PRO A 74 -7.91 -26.17 11.15
C PRO A 74 -8.55 -26.18 9.75
N HIS A 75 -9.38 -25.18 9.49
CA HIS A 75 -9.97 -24.88 8.19
C HIS A 75 -9.51 -23.51 7.73
N VAL A 76 -9.37 -23.30 6.42
CA VAL A 76 -9.09 -21.99 5.85
C VAL A 76 -10.32 -21.47 5.12
N HIS A 77 -10.77 -20.29 5.55
CA HIS A 77 -11.78 -19.51 4.85
C HIS A 77 -11.12 -18.35 4.13
N VAL A 78 -11.42 -18.19 2.85
CA VAL A 78 -10.90 -17.09 2.03
C VAL A 78 -12.04 -16.31 1.42
N MET A 79 -12.06 -15.00 1.67
CA MET A 79 -12.80 -14.06 0.85
C MET A 79 -11.90 -13.57 -0.27
N LEU A 80 -12.19 -13.95 -1.51
CA LEU A 80 -11.45 -13.58 -2.71
C LEU A 80 -12.30 -12.65 -3.57
N PHE A 81 -11.74 -11.53 -4.01
CA PHE A 81 -12.45 -10.55 -4.83
C PHE A 81 -12.02 -10.69 -6.29
N LEU A 82 -13.00 -10.96 -7.17
CA LEU A 82 -12.75 -11.29 -8.58
C LEU A 82 -13.61 -10.44 -9.52
N PRO A 83 -13.11 -10.10 -10.72
CA PRO A 83 -13.97 -9.58 -11.77
C PRO A 83 -15.05 -10.61 -12.13
N LYS A 84 -16.27 -10.14 -12.45
CA LYS A 84 -17.44 -11.00 -12.71
C LYS A 84 -17.16 -12.13 -13.71
N ASN A 85 -16.42 -11.84 -14.79
CA ASN A 85 -16.11 -12.79 -15.85
C ASN A 85 -15.15 -13.92 -15.42
N PHE A 86 -14.46 -13.80 -14.28
CA PHE A 86 -13.54 -14.82 -13.77
C PHE A 86 -14.18 -15.75 -12.73
N ILE A 87 -15.37 -15.45 -12.21
CA ILE A 87 -15.97 -16.20 -11.09
C ILE A 87 -16.18 -17.67 -11.44
N LEU A 88 -16.85 -17.96 -12.57
CA LEU A 88 -17.17 -19.34 -12.97
C LEU A 88 -15.91 -20.12 -13.36
N VAL A 89 -14.98 -19.48 -14.07
CA VAL A 89 -13.67 -20.06 -14.41
C VAL A 89 -12.90 -20.42 -13.12
N MET A 90 -12.88 -19.51 -12.15
CA MET A 90 -12.23 -19.74 -10.87
C MET A 90 -12.86 -20.89 -10.10
N LYS A 91 -14.20 -21.04 -10.13
CA LYS A 91 -14.91 -22.16 -9.50
C LYS A 91 -14.43 -23.51 -10.06
N GLN A 92 -14.31 -23.62 -11.39
CA GLN A 92 -13.82 -24.84 -12.05
C GLN A 92 -12.38 -25.15 -11.65
N ILE A 93 -11.51 -24.14 -11.66
CA ILE A 93 -10.09 -24.27 -11.32
C ILE A 93 -9.92 -24.64 -9.84
N PHE A 94 -10.67 -23.99 -8.94
CA PHE A 94 -10.66 -24.25 -7.51
C PHE A 94 -11.01 -25.72 -7.22
N LYS A 95 -12.14 -26.20 -7.75
CA LYS A 95 -12.53 -27.60 -7.61
C LYS A 95 -11.44 -28.56 -8.11
N ARG A 96 -10.95 -28.34 -9.34
CA ARG A 96 -9.90 -29.19 -9.91
C ARG A 96 -8.61 -29.20 -9.09
N HIS A 97 -8.20 -28.05 -8.57
CA HIS A 97 -6.94 -27.92 -7.83
C HIS A 97 -7.00 -28.67 -6.51
N PHE A 98 -8.06 -28.46 -5.73
CA PHE A 98 -8.14 -28.99 -4.37
C PHE A 98 -8.77 -30.40 -4.30
N SER A 99 -9.48 -30.88 -5.33
CA SER A 99 -9.94 -32.28 -5.39
C SER A 99 -8.81 -33.30 -5.57
N ARG A 100 -7.62 -32.89 -6.02
CA ARG A 100 -6.46 -33.77 -6.20
C ARG A 100 -5.77 -34.18 -4.90
N ASP A 101 -6.02 -33.44 -3.83
CA ASP A 101 -5.30 -33.56 -2.55
C ASP A 101 -5.97 -34.55 -1.58
N GLY A 102 -6.89 -35.39 -2.06
CA GLY A 102 -7.62 -36.37 -1.24
C GLY A 102 -8.56 -35.73 -0.20
N ALA A 103 -8.77 -34.42 -0.24
CA ALA A 103 -9.80 -33.75 0.54
C ALA A 103 -11.18 -34.02 -0.11
N SER A 104 -12.16 -34.42 0.70
CA SER A 104 -13.49 -34.76 0.20
C SER A 104 -14.09 -33.62 -0.63
N LYS A 105 -14.78 -33.97 -1.72
CA LYS A 105 -15.48 -33.00 -2.60
C LYS A 105 -16.50 -32.11 -1.87
N TYR A 106 -16.94 -32.52 -0.67
CA TYR A 106 -17.90 -31.81 0.17
C TYR A 106 -17.23 -30.85 1.17
N ALA A 107 -15.93 -30.98 1.37
CA ALA A 107 -15.16 -30.20 2.32
C ALA A 107 -14.65 -28.87 1.70
N GLN A 108 -14.75 -28.73 0.38
CA GLN A 108 -14.38 -27.54 -0.37
C GLN A 108 -15.62 -26.79 -0.86
N ASP A 109 -15.84 -25.60 -0.33
CA ASP A 109 -17.01 -24.79 -0.68
C ASP A 109 -16.61 -23.54 -1.46
N PHE A 110 -17.38 -23.20 -2.49
CA PHE A 110 -17.19 -22.03 -3.34
C PHE A 110 -18.53 -21.31 -3.47
N LYS A 111 -18.71 -20.24 -2.70
CA LYS A 111 -19.92 -19.40 -2.71
C LYS A 111 -19.64 -18.06 -3.37
N TYR A 112 -20.46 -17.68 -4.33
CA TYR A 112 -20.37 -16.39 -5.03
C TYR A 112 -21.72 -15.67 -5.12
N THR A 113 -22.78 -16.31 -4.65
CA THR A 113 -24.10 -15.72 -4.46
C THR A 113 -24.27 -15.37 -2.98
N TRP A 114 -24.77 -14.18 -2.73
CA TRP A 114 -25.00 -13.65 -1.39
C TRP A 114 -26.45 -13.19 -1.29
N SER A 115 -27.15 -13.60 -0.23
CA SER A 115 -28.52 -13.14 0.02
C SER A 115 -28.50 -11.71 0.57
N ASN A 116 -29.41 -10.86 0.08
CA ASN A 116 -29.51 -9.45 0.46
C ASN A 116 -30.04 -9.23 1.89
N THR A 117 -30.45 -10.28 2.58
CA THR A 117 -31.18 -10.22 3.86
C THR A 117 -30.30 -10.24 5.11
N SER A 118 -28.97 -10.42 5.00
CA SER A 118 -28.09 -10.53 6.19
C SER A 118 -26.67 -9.98 5.99
N GLY A 119 -26.53 -8.81 5.37
CA GLY A 119 -25.26 -8.06 5.31
C GLY A 119 -24.21 -8.58 4.33
N GLY A 120 -24.60 -9.50 3.44
CA GLY A 120 -23.79 -9.96 2.30
C GLY A 120 -22.47 -10.65 2.67
N ALA A 121 -21.53 -10.67 1.71
CA ALA A 121 -20.23 -11.31 1.88
C ALA A 121 -19.42 -10.79 3.07
N VAL A 122 -19.51 -9.48 3.31
CA VAL A 122 -18.74 -8.80 4.35
C VAL A 122 -19.23 -9.21 5.73
N ALA A 123 -20.55 -9.27 5.96
CA ALA A 123 -21.11 -9.79 7.22
C ALA A 123 -20.71 -11.25 7.45
N TYR A 124 -20.66 -12.05 6.40
CA TYR A 124 -20.24 -13.44 6.49
C TYR A 124 -18.76 -13.58 6.89
N LEU A 125 -17.86 -12.74 6.38
CA LEU A 125 -16.47 -12.69 6.84
C LEU A 125 -16.36 -12.19 8.29
N LEU A 126 -17.10 -11.12 8.61
CA LEU A 126 -17.13 -10.55 9.96
C LEU A 126 -17.64 -11.55 11.00
N LYS A 127 -18.53 -12.48 10.62
CA LYS A 127 -18.93 -13.59 11.49
C LYS A 127 -17.71 -14.38 11.99
N TYR A 128 -16.80 -14.78 11.09
CA TYR A 128 -15.61 -15.57 11.45
C TYR A 128 -14.56 -14.76 12.20
N ILE A 129 -14.45 -13.47 11.89
CA ILE A 129 -13.57 -12.55 12.62
C ILE A 129 -14.12 -12.37 14.05
N ASN A 130 -15.37 -11.94 14.19
CA ASN A 130 -15.99 -11.55 15.46
C ASN A 130 -16.28 -12.74 16.38
N LYS A 131 -16.62 -13.93 15.85
CA LYS A 131 -16.90 -15.13 16.67
C LYS A 131 -15.79 -15.44 17.68
N THR A 132 -14.57 -15.03 17.39
CA THR A 132 -13.40 -15.29 18.24
C THR A 132 -12.90 -14.04 18.98
N PHE A 133 -13.41 -12.84 18.67
CA PHE A 133 -13.04 -11.59 19.36
C PHE A 133 -14.09 -11.11 20.36
N LYS A 134 -15.31 -11.67 20.34
CA LYS A 134 -16.40 -11.26 21.24
C LYS A 134 -16.01 -11.26 22.72
N ASN A 135 -15.14 -12.17 23.13
CA ASN A 135 -14.75 -12.32 24.53
C ASN A 135 -13.37 -11.73 24.83
N ALA A 136 -12.74 -11.01 23.90
CA ALA A 136 -11.46 -10.35 24.17
C ALA A 136 -11.60 -9.16 25.14
N LEU A 137 -12.83 -8.71 25.39
CA LEU A 137 -13.17 -7.65 26.36
C LEU A 137 -13.48 -8.21 27.74
N GLU A 138 -13.73 -9.52 27.84
CA GLU A 138 -13.86 -10.23 29.11
C GLU A 138 -12.49 -10.82 29.42
N ASP A 139 -11.99 -10.73 30.66
CA ASP A 139 -10.69 -11.31 31.08
C ASP A 139 -10.70 -12.87 31.09
N LYS A 140 -11.38 -13.49 30.13
CA LYS A 140 -11.55 -14.93 29.98
C LYS A 140 -10.96 -15.36 28.64
N MET A 141 -9.89 -16.16 28.70
CA MET A 141 -9.31 -16.81 27.53
C MET A 141 -10.30 -17.80 26.91
N THR A 142 -10.69 -17.61 25.66
CA THR A 142 -11.52 -18.59 24.96
C THR A 142 -10.69 -19.78 24.46
N MET A 143 -11.34 -20.93 24.25
CA MET A 143 -10.69 -22.12 23.71
C MET A 143 -10.05 -21.86 22.34
N GLU A 144 -10.65 -21.00 21.51
CA GLU A 144 -10.09 -20.60 20.23
C GLU A 144 -8.82 -19.76 20.42
N ALA A 145 -8.84 -18.76 21.31
CA ALA A 145 -7.67 -17.95 21.60
C ALA A 145 -6.51 -18.80 22.13
N TYR A 146 -6.81 -19.72 23.05
CA TYR A 146 -5.86 -20.71 23.55
C TYR A 146 -5.29 -21.58 22.42
N TYR A 147 -6.13 -22.08 21.51
CA TYR A 147 -5.70 -22.88 20.35
C TYR A 147 -4.67 -22.14 19.49
N PHE A 148 -4.94 -20.88 19.14
CA PHE A 148 -4.00 -20.09 18.32
C PHE A 148 -2.68 -19.81 19.06
N ALA A 149 -2.74 -19.51 20.36
CA ALA A 149 -1.56 -19.29 21.19
C ALA A 149 -0.71 -20.57 21.34
N ARG A 150 -1.35 -21.69 21.69
CA ARG A 150 -0.72 -23.01 21.91
C ARG A 150 0.01 -23.53 20.68
N HIS A 151 -0.55 -23.31 19.49
CA HIS A 151 0.02 -23.78 18.24
C HIS A 151 0.87 -22.73 17.50
N ARG A 152 0.84 -21.47 17.98
CA ARG A 152 1.52 -20.29 17.38
C ARG A 152 1.08 -20.04 15.94
N ILE A 153 -0.24 -19.99 15.72
CA ILE A 153 -0.83 -19.84 14.39
C ILE A 153 -1.31 -18.41 14.18
N ILE A 154 -0.95 -17.82 13.03
CA ILE A 154 -1.51 -16.56 12.58
C ILE A 154 -2.93 -16.79 12.05
N ARG A 155 -3.90 -16.21 12.73
CA ARG A 155 -5.31 -16.42 12.44
C ARG A 155 -5.81 -15.70 11.19
N PHE A 156 -5.40 -14.46 11.00
CA PHE A 156 -5.90 -13.59 9.92
C PHE A 156 -4.76 -13.07 9.07
N THR A 157 -4.92 -13.14 7.75
CA THR A 157 -3.97 -12.60 6.77
C THR A 157 -4.73 -11.97 5.61
N CYS A 158 -4.17 -10.93 5.00
CA CYS A 158 -4.78 -10.22 3.87
C CYS A 158 -3.78 -9.98 2.74
N SER A 159 -4.29 -9.69 1.55
CA SER A 159 -3.45 -9.17 0.45
C SER A 159 -2.90 -7.77 0.80
N ARG A 160 -1.75 -7.42 0.23
CA ARG A 160 -1.09 -6.10 0.40
C ARG A 160 -1.72 -4.98 -0.46
N VAL A 161 -2.78 -5.30 -1.21
CA VAL A 161 -3.42 -4.37 -2.14
C VAL A 161 -4.46 -3.51 -1.42
N LEU A 162 -4.95 -3.91 -0.25
CA LEU A 162 -5.96 -3.13 0.45
C LEU A 162 -5.35 -1.89 1.10
N VAL A 163 -6.15 -0.83 1.24
CA VAL A 163 -5.75 0.33 2.05
C VAL A 163 -5.31 -0.16 3.43
N PRO A 164 -4.16 0.31 3.95
CA PRO A 164 -3.69 -0.13 5.25
C PRO A 164 -4.76 0.06 6.33
N LEU A 165 -4.96 -0.97 7.15
CA LEU A 165 -6.03 -0.96 8.16
C LEU A 165 -5.91 0.22 9.14
N TYR A 166 -4.70 0.72 9.40
CA TYR A 166 -4.51 1.90 10.26
C TYR A 166 -5.07 3.19 9.65
N ILE A 167 -5.11 3.32 8.32
CA ILE A 167 -5.72 4.45 7.62
C ILE A 167 -7.24 4.28 7.67
N HIS A 168 -7.74 3.13 7.22
CA HIS A 168 -9.18 2.87 7.17
C HIS A 168 -9.85 3.01 8.55
N ARG A 169 -9.22 2.52 9.62
CA ARG A 169 -9.75 2.64 10.99
C ARG A 169 -9.97 4.10 11.43
N LYS A 170 -9.22 5.05 10.87
CA LYS A 170 -9.32 6.48 11.19
C LYS A 170 -10.43 7.18 10.41
N ILE A 171 -10.68 6.75 9.18
CA ILE A 171 -11.62 7.42 8.26
C ILE A 171 -13.00 6.76 8.17
N LYS A 172 -13.14 5.48 8.59
CA LYS A 172 -14.38 4.68 8.48
C LYS A 172 -15.64 5.31 9.08
N HIS A 173 -15.48 6.34 9.93
CA HIS A 173 -16.58 7.05 10.59
C HIS A 173 -17.33 7.96 9.61
N ASP A 174 -16.64 8.46 8.57
CA ASP A 174 -17.26 9.23 7.50
C ASP A 174 -18.03 8.28 6.54
N PRO A 175 -19.29 8.58 6.20
CA PRO A 175 -20.06 7.81 5.22
C PRO A 175 -19.34 7.62 3.87
N ARG A 176 -18.50 8.58 3.46
CA ARG A 176 -17.70 8.51 2.22
C ARG A 176 -16.61 7.42 2.28
N PHE A 177 -16.17 7.02 3.47
CA PHE A 177 -15.08 6.04 3.64
C PHE A 177 -15.51 4.75 4.33
N ARG A 178 -16.83 4.48 4.38
CA ARG A 178 -17.35 3.24 4.97
C ARG A 178 -17.06 2.01 4.11
N ASP A 179 -17.03 2.17 2.79
CA ASP A 179 -16.68 1.10 1.87
C ASP A 179 -15.16 0.96 1.76
N PHE A 180 -14.65 -0.16 2.26
CA PHE A 180 -13.23 -0.48 2.30
C PHE A 180 -12.59 -0.62 0.91
N LEU A 181 -13.35 -1.13 -0.08
CA LEU A 181 -12.86 -1.25 -1.46
C LEU A 181 -12.77 0.13 -2.10
N ARG A 182 -13.77 0.99 -1.89
CA ARG A 182 -13.73 2.38 -2.35
C ARG A 182 -12.58 3.17 -1.72
N CYS A 183 -12.31 2.98 -0.43
CA CYS A 183 -11.14 3.58 0.22
C CYS A 183 -9.82 3.08 -0.37
N THR A 184 -9.78 1.82 -0.79
CA THR A 184 -8.61 1.25 -1.46
C THR A 184 -8.40 1.88 -2.83
N ASP A 185 -9.48 2.14 -3.58
CA ASP A 185 -9.42 2.89 -4.85
C ASP A 185 -8.81 4.29 -4.64
N TYR A 186 -9.32 5.05 -3.66
CA TYR A 186 -8.77 6.38 -3.35
C TYR A 186 -7.31 6.34 -2.88
N TYR A 187 -6.93 5.29 -2.15
CA TYR A 187 -5.56 5.14 -1.68
C TYR A 187 -4.58 4.90 -2.83
N HIS A 188 -4.95 4.06 -3.81
CA HIS A 188 -4.10 3.81 -4.98
C HIS A 188 -4.09 4.94 -5.99
N SER A 189 -5.19 5.70 -6.09
CA SER A 189 -5.22 6.90 -6.95
C SER A 189 -4.43 8.07 -6.37
N GLY A 190 -3.89 7.95 -5.15
CA GLY A 190 -3.20 9.04 -4.45
C GLY A 190 -4.13 10.09 -3.86
N VAL A 191 -5.44 9.92 -4.00
CA VAL A 191 -6.47 10.81 -3.47
C VAL A 191 -6.56 10.71 -1.94
N LEU A 192 -6.30 9.52 -1.40
CA LEU A 192 -6.29 9.25 0.04
C LEU A 192 -4.89 8.83 0.48
N TYR A 193 -4.26 9.57 1.38
CA TYR A 193 -2.92 9.24 1.85
C TYR A 193 -2.67 9.71 3.29
N SER A 194 -1.63 9.17 3.92
CA SER A 194 -1.28 9.52 5.30
C SER A 194 0.07 10.22 5.38
N VAL A 195 0.15 11.31 6.14
CA VAL A 195 1.35 12.13 6.30
C VAL A 195 1.80 12.21 7.76
N PHE A 196 3.02 12.74 7.97
CA PHE A 196 3.68 12.89 9.27
C PHE A 196 3.68 11.61 10.11
N ASN A 197 4.31 10.55 9.59
CA ASN A 197 4.42 9.25 10.25
C ASN A 197 3.05 8.72 10.73
N LYS A 198 2.07 8.73 9.82
CA LYS A 198 0.70 8.23 10.03
C LYS A 198 -0.14 9.07 10.99
N ARG A 199 0.24 10.30 11.34
CA ARG A 199 -0.54 11.16 12.26
C ARG A 199 -1.79 11.73 11.60
N PHE A 200 -1.72 12.05 10.30
CA PHE A 200 -2.84 12.63 9.55
C PHE A 200 -3.27 11.71 8.42
N VAL A 201 -4.55 11.81 8.05
CA VAL A 201 -5.09 11.23 6.82
C VAL A 201 -5.76 12.35 6.05
N LEU A 202 -5.29 12.56 4.82
CA LEU A 202 -5.74 13.61 3.92
C LEU A 202 -6.55 12.99 2.77
N PHE A 203 -7.51 13.76 2.26
CA PHE A 203 -8.30 13.42 1.09
C PHE A 203 -8.50 14.61 0.18
N ILE A 204 -8.29 14.36 -1.11
CA ILE A 204 -8.42 15.35 -2.17
C ILE A 204 -9.78 15.16 -2.82
N ASP A 205 -10.75 16.03 -2.50
CA ASP A 205 -12.09 15.99 -3.10
C ASP A 205 -12.10 16.65 -4.49
N ASP A 206 -11.38 17.76 -4.64
CA ASP A 206 -11.13 18.47 -5.90
C ASP A 206 -9.63 18.78 -6.01
N PRO A 207 -8.95 18.45 -7.13
CA PRO A 207 -7.54 18.82 -7.33
C PRO A 207 -7.27 20.33 -7.25
N ASN A 208 -8.28 21.19 -7.42
CA ASN A 208 -8.15 22.64 -7.31
C ASN A 208 -8.41 23.18 -5.90
N GLU A 209 -8.89 22.34 -4.97
CA GLU A 209 -9.09 22.71 -3.58
C GLU A 209 -7.93 22.19 -2.71
N ALA A 210 -7.67 22.88 -1.59
CA ALA A 210 -6.69 22.43 -0.62
C ALA A 210 -7.07 21.06 -0.05
N ASP A 211 -6.07 20.18 0.07
CA ASP A 211 -6.22 18.84 0.65
C ASP A 211 -7.02 18.88 1.95
N GLN A 212 -8.13 18.16 1.98
CA GLN A 212 -8.99 18.14 3.15
C GLN A 212 -8.46 17.11 4.15
N ALA A 213 -8.05 17.58 5.32
CA ALA A 213 -7.74 16.67 6.43
C ALA A 213 -9.03 16.01 6.94
N ILE A 214 -9.15 14.69 6.72
CA ILE A 214 -10.29 13.91 7.25
C ILE A 214 -10.01 13.50 8.71
N TYR A 215 -8.72 13.30 9.04
CA TYR A 215 -8.31 12.90 10.37
C TYR A 215 -7.00 13.58 10.77
N ALA A 216 -7.02 14.29 11.90
CA ALA A 216 -5.84 14.81 12.57
C ALA A 216 -5.74 14.26 13.99
N LYS A 217 -4.55 13.80 14.38
CA LYS A 217 -4.25 13.44 15.77
C LYS A 217 -3.66 14.64 16.54
N ASN A 218 -4.41 15.75 16.62
CA ASN A 218 -4.18 16.86 17.56
C ASN A 218 -5.38 17.83 17.53
N PRO A 219 -6.10 18.07 18.66
CA PRO A 219 -7.29 18.93 18.70
C PRO A 219 -7.03 20.38 18.24
N MET A 220 -5.83 20.93 18.48
CA MET A 220 -5.49 22.30 18.04
C MET A 220 -5.40 22.44 16.52
N ILE A 221 -4.92 21.39 15.84
CA ILE A 221 -4.74 21.40 14.38
C ILE A 221 -6.07 21.09 13.67
N ASP A 222 -6.91 20.25 14.28
CA ASP A 222 -8.28 19.97 13.80
C ASP A 222 -9.14 21.26 13.76
N ASP A 223 -8.92 22.18 14.70
CA ASP A 223 -9.59 23.49 14.75
C ASP A 223 -9.04 24.48 13.70
N LEU A 224 -7.73 24.46 13.45
CA LEU A 224 -7.07 25.24 12.38
C LEU A 224 -7.58 24.87 10.98
N PHE A 225 -7.77 23.57 10.69
CA PHE A 225 -8.29 23.10 9.40
C PHE A 225 -9.81 23.31 9.24
N LYS A 226 -10.57 23.36 10.34
CA LYS A 226 -11.99 23.75 10.30
C LYS A 226 -12.16 25.25 10.08
N LYS A 227 -11.27 26.07 10.64
CA LYS A 227 -11.25 27.53 10.45
C LYS A 227 -10.85 27.97 9.05
N SER A 228 -10.06 27.19 8.31
CA SER A 228 -9.70 27.53 6.92
C SER A 228 -10.88 27.38 5.94
N LYS A 229 -11.95 26.66 6.30
CA LYS A 229 -13.15 26.50 5.45
C LYS A 229 -14.09 27.72 5.46
N THR A 230 -13.89 28.71 6.34
CA THR A 230 -14.88 29.80 6.56
C THR A 230 -14.52 31.17 5.99
N ARG A 231 -13.49 31.31 5.15
CA ARG A 231 -13.24 32.57 4.44
C ARG A 231 -12.76 32.34 3.01
N VAL A 232 -13.71 32.25 2.08
CA VAL A 232 -13.45 32.70 0.71
C VAL A 232 -14.45 33.83 0.44
N PRO A 233 -14.06 35.10 0.56
CA PRO A 233 -14.83 36.19 -0.01
C PRO A 233 -14.83 36.00 -1.53
N ASP A 234 -15.97 36.21 -2.18
CA ASP A 234 -16.10 36.21 -3.63
C ASP A 234 -15.02 37.09 -4.26
N ARG A 235 -13.94 36.46 -4.73
CA ARG A 235 -12.93 37.10 -5.56
C ARG A 235 -12.96 36.38 -6.88
N ILE A 236 -13.29 37.15 -7.90
CA ILE A 236 -13.15 36.83 -9.32
C ILE A 236 -11.84 36.07 -9.52
N VAL A 237 -11.94 34.77 -9.81
CA VAL A 237 -10.80 33.90 -10.08
C VAL A 237 -10.24 34.33 -11.43
N LYS A 238 -9.13 35.08 -11.41
CA LYS A 238 -8.28 35.16 -12.59
C LYS A 238 -7.66 33.78 -12.77
N HIS A 239 -7.95 33.13 -13.90
CA HIS A 239 -7.26 31.92 -14.31
C HIS A 239 -5.75 32.15 -14.21
N ARG A 240 -5.08 31.38 -13.35
CA ARG A 240 -3.64 31.37 -13.23
C ARG A 240 -3.15 30.27 -14.14
N GLU A 241 -2.35 30.61 -15.15
CA GLU A 241 -1.73 29.61 -16.03
C GLU A 241 -0.89 28.63 -15.21
N ASP A 242 -0.92 27.36 -15.63
CA ASP A 242 -0.24 26.24 -14.96
C ASP A 242 1.26 26.53 -14.77
N SER A 243 1.64 26.85 -13.53
CA SER A 243 3.04 27.09 -13.19
C SER A 243 3.75 25.75 -12.97
N ARG A 244 4.73 25.44 -13.82
CA ARG A 244 5.63 24.30 -13.63
C ARG A 244 6.45 24.51 -12.36
N VAL A 245 6.35 23.57 -11.41
CA VAL A 245 7.16 23.60 -10.18
C VAL A 245 8.37 22.68 -10.39
N PRO A 246 9.62 23.21 -10.41
CA PRO A 246 10.81 22.37 -10.49
C PRO A 246 11.07 21.70 -9.12
N ILE A 247 11.26 20.38 -9.13
CA ILE A 247 11.59 19.57 -7.95
C ILE A 247 12.80 18.72 -8.27
N PHE A 248 13.78 18.65 -7.38
CA PHE A 248 14.99 17.83 -7.58
C PHE A 248 14.85 16.52 -6.79
N ILE A 249 15.01 15.37 -7.45
CA ILE A 249 15.02 14.03 -6.84
C ILE A 249 16.29 13.33 -7.30
N ASP A 250 17.14 12.89 -6.37
CA ASP A 250 18.40 12.17 -6.65
C ASP A 250 19.32 12.89 -7.65
N GLY A 251 19.42 14.21 -7.56
CA GLY A 251 20.22 15.04 -8.47
C GLY A 251 19.60 15.22 -9.85
N GLN A 252 18.39 14.69 -10.11
CA GLN A 252 17.62 14.92 -11.33
C GLN A 252 16.49 15.95 -11.14
N LYS A 253 16.48 17.01 -11.96
CA LYS A 253 15.45 18.04 -12.08
C LYS A 253 14.23 17.39 -12.74
N SER A 254 13.18 17.28 -11.95
CA SER A 254 11.86 16.84 -12.37
C SER A 254 10.95 18.05 -12.41
N SER A 255 10.32 18.30 -13.55
CA SER A 255 9.27 19.32 -13.67
C SER A 255 7.92 18.66 -13.41
N PHE A 256 7.19 19.13 -12.40
CA PHE A 256 5.83 18.67 -12.13
C PHE A 256 4.84 19.54 -12.90
N VAL A 257 4.04 18.90 -13.77
CA VAL A 257 2.82 19.49 -14.33
C VAL A 257 1.67 18.95 -13.50
N PHE A 258 0.92 19.85 -12.88
CA PHE A 258 -0.31 19.51 -12.17
C PHE A 258 -1.23 18.79 -13.19
N GLN A 259 -1.73 17.58 -12.88
CA GLN A 259 -2.37 16.60 -13.79
C GLN A 259 -1.50 15.46 -14.37
N HIS A 260 -0.70 14.80 -13.54
CA HIS A 260 -0.33 13.37 -13.69
C HIS A 260 0.57 12.93 -14.86
N LYS A 261 1.35 13.83 -15.50
CA LYS A 261 2.49 13.41 -16.33
C LYS A 261 3.82 13.74 -15.64
N ARG A 262 4.56 12.73 -15.21
CA ARG A 262 5.97 12.87 -14.83
C ARG A 262 6.80 13.05 -16.10
N ILE A 263 7.37 14.23 -16.27
CA ILE A 263 8.39 14.48 -17.28
C ILE A 263 9.73 14.44 -16.55
N PHE A 264 10.55 13.45 -16.88
CA PHE A 264 11.95 13.43 -16.46
C PHE A 264 12.73 14.27 -17.46
N GLU A 265 13.17 15.45 -17.05
CA GLU A 265 14.19 16.18 -17.81
C GLU A 265 15.54 15.57 -17.40
N PRO A 266 16.38 15.13 -18.35
CA PRO A 266 17.73 14.68 -18.01
C PRO A 266 18.46 15.83 -17.33
N VAL A 267 19.03 15.59 -16.14
CA VAL A 267 19.96 16.57 -15.56
C VAL A 267 21.23 16.52 -16.33
N ILE A 268 21.40 17.57 -17.12
CA ILE A 268 22.64 17.94 -17.74
C ILE A 268 23.52 18.45 -16.58
N PRO A 269 24.68 17.83 -16.33
CA PRO A 269 25.67 18.36 -15.39
C PRO A 269 26.00 19.82 -15.73
N VAL A 270 26.28 20.64 -14.71
CA VAL A 270 26.63 22.06 -14.92
C VAL A 270 27.88 22.24 -15.81
N TYR A 271 28.77 21.25 -15.84
CA TYR A 271 29.92 21.20 -16.76
C TYR A 271 29.54 21.13 -18.24
N ASP A 272 28.35 20.61 -18.55
CA ASP A 272 27.84 20.46 -19.92
C ASP A 272 26.91 21.63 -20.31
N PHE A 273 26.75 22.65 -19.46
CA PHE A 273 25.97 23.83 -19.81
C PHE A 273 26.69 24.65 -20.87
N SER A 274 25.93 25.23 -21.80
CA SER A 274 26.43 26.32 -22.66
C SER A 274 26.70 27.57 -21.81
N ASP A 275 27.61 28.43 -22.26
CA ASP A 275 28.04 29.60 -21.49
C ASP A 275 26.89 30.52 -21.09
N TRP A 276 25.95 30.77 -22.02
CA TRP A 276 24.76 31.56 -21.73
C TRP A 276 23.88 30.93 -20.63
N ARG A 277 23.71 29.60 -20.66
CA ARG A 277 22.87 28.84 -19.75
C ARG A 277 23.51 28.74 -18.37
N LEU A 278 24.84 28.59 -18.33
CA LEU A 278 25.63 28.57 -17.12
C LEU A 278 25.55 29.93 -16.40
N LEU A 279 25.67 31.04 -17.14
CA LEU A 279 25.58 32.38 -16.58
C LEU A 279 24.17 32.70 -16.05
N GLU A 280 23.13 32.29 -16.78
CA GLU A 280 21.73 32.43 -16.32
C GLU A 280 21.45 31.60 -15.07
N TYR A 281 21.95 30.36 -15.05
CA TYR A 281 21.83 29.48 -13.89
C TYR A 281 22.53 30.06 -12.65
N TYR A 282 23.75 30.58 -12.81
CA TYR A 282 24.49 31.25 -11.73
C TYR A 282 23.74 32.46 -11.17
N ARG A 283 23.17 33.31 -12.04
CA ARG A 283 22.39 34.49 -11.62
C ARG A 283 21.09 34.15 -10.88
N ALA A 284 20.54 32.97 -11.13
CA ALA A 284 19.31 32.49 -10.49
C ALA A 284 19.55 31.77 -9.16
N LEU A 285 20.80 31.46 -8.80
CA LEU A 285 21.13 30.83 -7.53
C LEU A 285 21.08 31.86 -6.40
N ASP A 286 20.33 31.53 -5.35
CA ASP A 286 20.31 32.28 -4.10
C ASP A 286 21.31 31.66 -3.11
N PRO A 287 22.38 32.37 -2.72
CA PRO A 287 23.41 31.87 -1.81
C PRO A 287 22.87 31.38 -0.45
N ASP A 288 21.76 31.93 0.03
CA ASP A 288 21.20 31.62 1.35
C ASP A 288 20.29 30.36 1.32
N LEU A 289 19.82 29.97 0.13
CA LEU A 289 18.90 28.83 -0.04
C LEU A 289 19.54 27.63 -0.76
N CYS A 290 20.65 27.81 -1.46
CA CYS A 290 21.33 26.75 -2.20
C CYS A 290 22.48 26.09 -1.41
N ASP A 291 22.81 24.85 -1.76
CA ASP A 291 23.97 24.17 -1.17
C ASP A 291 25.25 24.95 -1.49
N PHE A 292 26.03 25.26 -0.44
CA PHE A 292 27.21 26.11 -0.54
C PHE A 292 28.27 25.54 -1.50
N ASN A 293 28.49 24.22 -1.48
CA ASN A 293 29.47 23.59 -2.36
C ASN A 293 29.03 23.66 -3.83
N HIS A 294 27.74 23.47 -4.08
CA HIS A 294 27.16 23.64 -5.41
C HIS A 294 27.30 25.07 -5.93
N PHE A 295 27.01 26.08 -5.08
CA PHE A 295 27.18 27.49 -5.44
C PHE A 295 28.63 27.81 -5.84
N VAL A 296 29.60 27.39 -5.01
CA VAL A 296 31.02 27.61 -5.27
C VAL A 296 31.47 26.91 -6.55
N ASN A 297 31.02 25.68 -6.80
CA ASN A 297 31.34 24.95 -8.03
C ASN A 297 30.82 25.66 -9.29
N VAL A 298 29.59 26.15 -9.26
CA VAL A 298 28.99 26.89 -10.39
C VAL A 298 29.70 28.22 -10.62
N ARG A 299 30.00 28.96 -9.53
CA ARG A 299 30.76 30.22 -9.60
C ARG A 299 32.14 30.02 -10.20
N ASN A 300 32.89 29.02 -9.72
CA ASN A 300 34.23 28.72 -10.22
C ASN A 300 34.18 28.30 -11.70
N LEU A 301 33.15 27.56 -12.10
CA LEU A 301 32.96 27.20 -13.51
C LEU A 301 32.70 28.44 -14.37
N CYS A 302 31.84 29.37 -13.92
CA CYS A 302 31.63 30.67 -14.60
C CYS A 302 32.94 31.47 -14.73
N ALA A 303 33.74 31.54 -13.66
CA ALA A 303 35.03 32.25 -13.66
C ALA A 303 36.04 31.58 -14.61
N SER A 304 36.13 30.25 -14.59
CA SER A 304 37.03 29.48 -15.47
C SER A 304 36.72 29.66 -16.97
N ARG A 305 35.45 29.98 -17.29
CA ARG A 305 35.00 30.27 -18.65
C ARG A 305 34.98 31.77 -18.99
N GLY A 306 35.46 32.63 -18.10
CA GLY A 306 35.51 34.08 -18.31
C GLY A 306 34.15 34.76 -18.35
N LEU A 307 33.11 34.15 -17.77
CA LEU A 307 31.73 34.68 -17.78
C LEU A 307 31.47 35.68 -16.65
N ILE A 308 32.33 35.67 -15.63
CA ILE A 308 32.31 36.60 -14.50
C ILE A 308 33.74 37.03 -14.19
N ASP A 309 33.89 38.29 -13.78
CA ASP A 309 35.17 38.85 -13.37
C ASP A 309 35.37 38.57 -11.87
N SER A 310 35.82 37.37 -11.55
CA SER A 310 36.07 36.96 -10.17
C SER A 310 37.13 35.87 -10.08
N ASP A 311 38.03 35.98 -9.10
CA ASP A 311 39.03 34.94 -8.85
C ASP A 311 38.37 33.61 -8.37
N PRO A 312 38.86 32.45 -8.84
CA PRO A 312 38.35 31.15 -8.40
C PRO A 312 38.66 30.91 -6.91
N VAL A 313 37.65 30.48 -6.16
CA VAL A 313 37.76 30.22 -4.71
C VAL A 313 37.99 28.72 -4.48
N LEU A 314 39.09 28.36 -3.82
CA LEU A 314 39.40 26.96 -3.48
C LEU A 314 38.45 26.46 -2.37
N THR A 315 37.68 25.40 -2.66
CA THR A 315 36.75 24.74 -1.72
C THR A 315 37.43 24.14 -0.48
N HIS A 316 38.75 23.97 -0.49
CA HIS A 316 39.53 23.42 0.62
C HIS A 316 39.78 24.38 1.80
N GLN A 317 39.45 25.67 1.71
CA GLN A 317 39.76 26.65 2.76
C GLN A 317 38.65 26.88 3.80
N LEU A 318 37.49 26.22 3.68
CA LEU A 318 36.33 26.48 4.56
C LEU A 318 35.82 25.28 5.37
N PHE A 319 36.44 24.10 5.23
CA PHE A 319 36.15 22.96 6.09
C PHE A 319 37.44 22.46 6.74
N GLY A 320 37.45 22.54 8.08
CA GLY A 320 38.45 21.94 8.93
C GLY A 320 38.62 20.45 8.60
N VAL A 321 39.89 20.07 8.57
CA VAL A 321 40.43 18.74 8.27
C VAL A 321 39.69 17.61 9.00
N ASN A 322 39.25 16.62 8.21
CA ASN A 322 39.12 15.17 8.50
C ASN A 322 37.75 14.59 8.08
N ASP A 323 37.63 14.18 6.82
CA ASP A 323 37.38 12.78 6.46
C ASP A 323 37.12 12.65 4.94
N TYR A 324 38.19 12.88 4.16
CA TYR A 324 38.29 12.40 2.79
C TYR A 324 39.40 11.34 2.73
N LYS A 325 39.02 10.08 2.86
CA LYS A 325 39.75 8.96 2.25
C LYS A 325 38.74 8.05 1.57
N PHE A 326 38.37 8.40 0.35
CA PHE A 326 38.14 7.46 -0.75
C PHE A 326 38.19 8.26 -2.06
N LEU A 327 39.39 8.52 -2.56
CA LEU A 327 39.63 8.62 -3.99
C LEU A 327 40.76 7.67 -4.34
N CYS A 328 40.45 6.82 -5.30
CA CYS A 328 41.31 5.84 -5.93
C CYS A 328 42.65 6.44 -6.35
N SER A 329 43.73 5.78 -5.98
CA SER A 329 45.00 5.83 -6.71
C SER A 329 44.91 4.88 -7.90
N ILE A 330 44.91 5.42 -9.11
CA ILE A 330 45.55 4.80 -10.28
C ILE A 330 46.57 5.82 -10.79
N SER A 331 47.76 5.76 -10.21
CA SER A 331 49.09 5.72 -10.84
C SER A 331 50.14 5.94 -9.75
#